data_AF-A0A920V2J7-F1
#
_entry.id   AF-A0A920V2J7-F1
#
_cell.length_a   1.000
_cell.length_b   1.000
_cell.length_c   1.000
_cell.angle_alpha   90.00
_cell.angle_beta   90.00
_cell.angle_gamma   90.00
#
_symmetry.space_group_name_H-M   'P 1'
#
loop_
_entity.id
_entity.type
_entity.pdbx_description
1 polymer ?
#
loop_
_entity_poly.entity_id
_entity_poly.type
_entity_poly.pdbx_seq_one_letter_code
_entity_poly.pdbx_strand_id
1 'polypeptide(L)'
;MTADKVGHIVVWEVATGRTEDARGPGDVHLGSRQRRHSIGDPQCGFQPDGKLLAVGGVGKIGNIDHLGGPSRIEIFEWQSGKKLHQLEDGKFKGLVEQIAFAPDGSWFIAAGGDHNGFISVYETKSGKLIKQEKAPMHVHQFVVNEPHDTVYAVGHQRLVTWELKAPAPKPAAKKDGAKK
;
A
#
# COMPACT_ATOMS: atom_id res chain seq x y z
N MET A 1 4.17 -3.37 -16.22
CA MET A 1 5.14 -3.86 -15.22
C MET A 1 4.80 -5.30 -14.91
N THR A 2 5.81 -6.15 -14.74
CA THR A 2 5.64 -7.53 -14.29
C THR A 2 6.52 -7.73 -13.07
N ALA A 3 6.01 -8.40 -12.05
CA ALA A 3 6.78 -8.79 -10.88
C ALA A 3 6.71 -10.31 -10.73
N ASP A 4 7.83 -10.96 -10.38
CA ASP A 4 7.84 -12.39 -10.10
C ASP A 4 7.76 -12.70 -8.60
N LYS A 5 7.61 -13.99 -8.26
CA LYS A 5 7.56 -14.48 -6.87
C LYS A 5 8.82 -14.19 -6.06
N VAL A 6 9.91 -13.82 -6.73
CA VAL A 6 11.14 -13.39 -6.08
C VAL A 6 11.29 -11.87 -6.12
N GLY A 7 10.22 -11.11 -6.28
CA GLY A 7 10.28 -9.64 -6.23
C GLY A 7 11.22 -9.02 -7.26
N HIS A 8 11.56 -9.76 -8.33
CA HIS A 8 12.18 -9.18 -9.50
C HIS A 8 11.09 -8.46 -10.27
N ILE A 9 11.28 -7.16 -10.46
CA ILE A 9 10.30 -6.27 -11.09
C ILE A 9 10.89 -5.79 -12.41
N VAL A 10 10.15 -5.99 -13.49
CA VAL A 10 10.51 -5.55 -14.84
C VAL A 10 9.55 -4.47 -15.30
N VAL A 11 10.11 -3.35 -15.75
CA VAL A 11 9.37 -2.26 -16.38
C VAL A 11 9.45 -2.42 -17.89
N TRP A 12 8.33 -2.22 -18.56
CA TRP A 12 8.20 -2.40 -20.00
C TRP A 12 7.95 -1.04 -20.64
N GLU A 13 8.80 -0.68 -21.61
CA GLU A 13 8.49 0.41 -22.54
C GLU A 13 7.48 -0.11 -23.57
N VAL A 14 6.23 0.31 -23.45
CA VAL A 14 5.11 -0.24 -24.25
C VAL A 14 5.30 -0.02 -25.76
N ALA A 15 5.87 1.12 -26.15
CA ALA A 15 6.02 1.48 -27.56
C ALA A 15 7.06 0.62 -28.30
N THR A 16 8.11 0.19 -27.61
CA THR A 16 9.25 -0.51 -28.23
C THR A 16 9.33 -1.98 -27.83
N GLY A 17 8.58 -2.40 -26.81
CA GLY A 17 8.69 -3.71 -26.19
C GLY A 17 9.99 -3.92 -25.41
N ARG A 18 10.80 -2.88 -25.19
CA ARG A 18 12.05 -2.99 -24.43
C ARG A 18 11.74 -3.14 -22.95
N THR A 19 12.52 -4.00 -22.32
CA THR A 19 12.47 -4.24 -20.87
C THR A 19 13.63 -3.51 -20.22
N GLU A 20 13.32 -2.77 -19.17
CA GLU A 20 14.31 -2.34 -18.19
C GLU A 20 14.03 -3.09 -16.89
N ASP A 21 15.07 -3.69 -16.33
CA ASP A 21 15.01 -4.13 -14.94
C ASP A 21 14.69 -2.89 -14.09
N ALA A 22 13.58 -2.93 -13.35
CA ALA A 22 13.38 -1.93 -12.33
C ALA A 22 14.59 -2.07 -11.40
N ARG A 23 15.45 -1.05 -11.33
CA ARG A 23 16.52 -0.98 -10.33
C ARG A 23 15.86 -0.64 -9.00
N GLY A 24 15.03 -1.55 -8.53
CA GLY A 24 14.40 -1.62 -7.23
C GLY A 24 14.98 -2.81 -6.49
N PRO A 25 15.11 -2.71 -5.17
CA PRO A 25 16.11 -3.41 -4.38
C PRO A 25 16.04 -4.92 -4.61
N GLY A 26 17.15 -5.50 -5.07
CA GLY A 26 17.36 -6.95 -5.14
C GLY A 26 17.24 -7.68 -3.79
N ASP A 27 16.77 -7.01 -2.73
CA ASP A 27 16.81 -7.44 -1.33
C ASP A 27 15.54 -7.12 -0.50
N VAL A 28 14.40 -6.71 -1.09
CA VAL A 28 13.23 -6.29 -0.27
C VAL A 28 12.39 -7.41 0.34
N HIS A 29 12.80 -8.66 0.19
CA HIS A 29 12.18 -9.75 0.94
C HIS A 29 13.26 -10.73 1.38
N LEU A 30 13.54 -10.75 2.69
CA LEU A 30 14.23 -11.81 3.44
C LEU A 30 15.29 -12.56 2.62
N GLY A 31 16.55 -12.15 2.75
CA GLY A 31 17.69 -12.59 1.92
C GLY A 31 17.52 -13.97 1.30
N SER A 32 17.53 -14.03 -0.05
CA SER A 32 17.49 -15.15 -1.02
C SER A 32 16.91 -16.53 -0.63
N ARG A 33 17.18 -17.02 0.58
CA ARG A 33 16.83 -18.33 1.13
C ARG A 33 15.38 -18.47 1.58
N GLN A 34 14.70 -17.38 1.96
CA GLN A 34 13.38 -17.46 2.61
C GLN A 34 12.19 -17.42 1.62
N ARG A 35 12.46 -17.17 0.34
CA ARG A 35 11.45 -17.05 -0.74
C ARG A 35 10.81 -18.35 -1.21
N ARG A 36 11.30 -19.53 -0.81
CA ARG A 36 10.65 -20.81 -1.18
C ARG A 36 9.28 -21.02 -0.51
N HIS A 37 8.95 -20.22 0.50
CA HIS A 37 7.74 -20.38 1.31
C HIS A 37 6.87 -19.11 1.38
N SER A 38 7.07 -18.12 0.50
CA SER A 38 6.20 -16.94 0.42
C SER A 38 4.97 -17.27 -0.44
N ILE A 39 3.82 -17.33 0.21
CA ILE A 39 2.51 -17.58 -0.41
C ILE A 39 1.90 -16.20 -0.69
N GLY A 40 2.25 -15.61 -1.82
CA GLY A 40 1.75 -14.31 -2.27
C GLY A 40 2.71 -13.66 -3.27
N ASP A 41 2.20 -13.23 -4.41
CA ASP A 41 2.99 -12.45 -5.36
C ASP A 41 3.24 -11.05 -4.75
N PRO A 42 4.43 -10.44 -4.90
CA PRO A 42 4.72 -9.13 -4.33
C PRO A 42 3.84 -8.07 -5.01
N GLN A 43 3.03 -7.41 -4.20
CA GLN A 43 2.04 -6.46 -4.69
C GLN A 43 2.71 -5.11 -4.83
N CYS A 44 2.68 -4.55 -6.04
CA CYS A 44 3.45 -3.37 -6.39
C CYS A 44 2.59 -2.36 -7.16
N GLY A 45 2.86 -1.08 -6.93
CA GLY A 45 2.14 0.02 -7.57
C GLY A 45 3.05 1.19 -7.86
N PHE A 46 2.90 1.79 -9.05
CA PHE A 46 3.58 3.03 -9.40
C PHE A 46 2.80 4.24 -8.91
N GLN A 47 3.52 5.26 -8.47
CA GLN A 47 2.97 6.60 -8.39
C GLN A 47 2.62 7.09 -9.81
N PRO A 48 1.59 7.94 -10.00
CA PRO A 48 1.18 8.41 -11.33
C PRO A 48 2.26 9.14 -12.13
N ASP A 49 3.23 9.78 -11.45
CA ASP A 49 4.36 10.43 -12.11
C ASP A 49 5.44 9.43 -12.61
N GLY A 50 5.25 8.15 -12.31
CA GLY A 50 6.12 7.06 -12.70
C GLY A 50 7.49 7.10 -12.03
N LYS A 51 7.72 7.90 -10.98
CA LYS A 51 9.04 8.01 -10.33
C LYS A 51 9.16 7.07 -9.14
N LEU A 52 8.10 6.95 -8.35
CA LEU A 52 8.08 6.09 -7.17
C LEU A 52 7.39 4.77 -7.46
N LEU A 53 7.99 3.70 -6.93
CA LEU A 53 7.42 2.36 -6.87
C LEU A 53 7.22 2.01 -5.40
N ALA A 54 6.00 1.59 -5.07
CA ALA A 54 5.68 0.98 -3.78
C ALA A 54 5.59 -0.52 -3.93
N VAL A 55 6.12 -1.24 -2.94
CA VAL A 55 6.05 -2.69 -2.84
C VAL A 55 5.54 -3.07 -1.46
N GLY A 56 4.49 -3.87 -1.44
CA GLY A 56 3.85 -4.41 -0.25
C GLY A 56 4.29 -5.85 0.00
N GLY A 57 4.42 -6.19 1.28
CA GLY A 57 4.74 -7.52 1.72
C GLY A 57 4.45 -7.71 3.20
N VAL A 58 5.09 -8.71 3.78
CA VAL A 58 5.07 -9.00 5.22
C VAL A 58 6.50 -8.93 5.74
N GLY A 59 6.65 -8.31 6.91
CA GLY A 59 7.91 -8.24 7.64
C GLY A 59 8.31 -9.60 8.21
N LYS A 60 9.22 -9.60 9.20
CA LYS A 60 9.80 -10.84 9.72
C LYS A 60 8.69 -11.76 10.28
N ILE A 61 8.48 -12.89 9.62
CA ILE A 61 7.53 -13.90 10.04
C ILE A 61 8.20 -14.80 11.09
N GLY A 62 7.65 -14.83 12.30
CA GLY A 62 8.08 -15.75 13.36
C GLY A 62 7.50 -17.16 13.23
N ASN A 63 6.28 -17.29 12.67
CA ASN A 63 5.60 -18.55 12.43
C ASN A 63 5.03 -18.58 11.00
N ILE A 64 5.51 -19.50 10.17
CA ILE A 64 5.25 -19.55 8.71
C ILE A 64 3.79 -19.86 8.41
N ASP A 65 3.11 -20.64 9.25
CA ASP A 65 1.78 -21.18 8.93
C ASP A 65 0.68 -20.11 8.87
N HIS A 66 0.85 -18.97 9.55
CA HIS A 66 -0.21 -17.98 9.75
C HIS A 66 0.08 -16.59 9.14
N LEU A 67 1.16 -16.41 8.36
CA LEU A 67 1.57 -15.09 7.83
C LEU A 67 1.62 -13.98 8.90
N GLY A 68 1.81 -14.32 10.17
CA GLY A 68 1.59 -13.42 11.32
C GLY A 68 2.69 -12.38 11.57
N GLY A 69 3.41 -11.97 10.53
CA GLY A 69 4.40 -10.89 10.58
C GLY A 69 3.76 -9.50 10.51
N PRO A 70 4.50 -8.45 10.89
CA PRO A 70 4.01 -7.08 10.70
C PRO A 70 3.82 -6.79 9.22
N SER A 71 2.82 -5.99 8.87
CA SER A 71 2.67 -5.54 7.48
C SER A 71 3.85 -4.63 7.12
N ARG A 72 4.39 -4.77 5.91
CA ARG A 72 5.56 -4.01 5.46
C ARG A 72 5.35 -3.42 4.07
N ILE A 73 5.71 -2.16 3.92
CA ILE A 73 5.63 -1.41 2.66
C ILE A 73 6.95 -0.69 2.45
N GLU A 74 7.50 -0.79 1.25
CA GLU A 74 8.69 -0.05 0.86
C GLU A 74 8.40 0.83 -0.33
N ILE A 75 8.92 2.05 -0.28
CA ILE A 75 8.77 3.06 -1.34
C ILE A 75 10.15 3.46 -1.79
N PHE A 76 10.39 3.44 -3.09
CA PHE A 76 11.68 3.79 -3.67
C PHE A 76 11.54 4.44 -5.04
N GLU A 77 12.53 5.26 -5.39
CA GLU A 77 12.72 5.71 -6.77
C GLU A 77 13.20 4.53 -7.60
N TRP A 78 12.40 4.09 -8.59
CA TRP A 78 12.69 2.83 -9.29
C TRP A 78 13.88 2.90 -10.25
N GLN A 79 14.19 4.09 -10.78
CA GLN A 79 15.32 4.29 -11.70
C GLN A 79 16.66 4.34 -10.95
N SER A 80 16.68 5.03 -9.81
CA SER A 80 17.89 5.23 -9.00
C SER A 80 18.10 4.11 -7.98
N GLY A 81 17.05 3.35 -7.64
CA GLY A 81 17.03 2.38 -6.55
C GLY A 81 17.09 3.00 -5.16
N LYS A 82 16.94 4.32 -5.06
CA LYS A 82 16.98 5.02 -3.78
C LYS A 82 15.72 4.72 -3.00
N LYS A 83 15.87 4.06 -1.84
CA LYS A 83 14.77 3.86 -0.89
C LYS A 83 14.38 5.18 -0.24
N LEU A 84 13.10 5.53 -0.35
CA LEU A 84 12.51 6.69 0.30
C LEU A 84 11.98 6.31 1.68
N HIS A 85 11.16 5.26 1.74
CA HIS A 85 10.48 4.85 2.96
C HIS A 85 10.50 3.34 3.15
N GLN A 86 10.58 2.93 4.41
CA GLN A 86 10.29 1.59 4.86
C GLN A 86 9.30 1.70 6.01
N LEU A 87 8.06 1.31 5.74
CA LEU A 87 6.93 1.42 6.66
C LEU A 87 6.60 0.03 7.17
N GLU A 88 6.60 -0.12 8.47
CA GLU A 88 6.27 -1.38 9.13
C GLU A 88 5.22 -1.11 10.19
N ASP A 89 4.12 -1.86 10.16
CA ASP A 89 3.07 -1.75 11.15
C ASP A 89 2.84 -3.09 11.87
N GLY A 90 3.00 -3.06 13.18
CA GLY A 90 2.75 -4.20 14.07
C GLY A 90 1.30 -4.28 14.56
N LYS A 91 0.51 -3.22 14.39
CA LYS A 91 -0.89 -3.19 14.83
C LYS A 91 -1.76 -4.08 13.95
N PHE A 92 -1.58 -4.01 12.64
CA PHE A 92 -2.20 -4.94 11.70
C PHE A 92 -1.14 -5.78 11.03
N LYS A 93 -1.32 -7.10 11.18
CA LYS A 93 -0.39 -8.12 10.72
C LYS A 93 -0.87 -8.68 9.38
N GLY A 94 0.06 -9.37 8.72
CA GLY A 94 -0.23 -10.09 7.50
C GLY A 94 0.32 -9.41 6.24
N LEU A 95 0.00 -10.03 5.11
CA LEU A 95 0.50 -9.63 3.81
C LEU A 95 -0.22 -8.36 3.34
N VAL A 96 0.53 -7.42 2.78
CA VAL A 96 -0.05 -6.32 1.99
C VAL A 96 -0.40 -6.88 0.61
N GLU A 97 -1.69 -6.98 0.33
CA GLU A 97 -2.25 -7.60 -0.88
C GLU A 97 -2.49 -6.60 -2.01
N GLN A 98 -2.59 -5.30 -1.70
CA GLN A 98 -2.74 -4.31 -2.75
C GLN A 98 -2.28 -2.93 -2.28
N ILE A 99 -1.69 -2.18 -3.22
CA ILE A 99 -1.31 -0.78 -3.05
C ILE A 99 -1.88 0.03 -4.22
N ALA A 100 -2.44 1.21 -3.93
CA ALA A 100 -2.91 2.14 -4.95
C ALA A 100 -2.56 3.58 -4.56
N PHE A 101 -1.94 4.32 -5.47
CA PHE A 101 -1.65 5.74 -5.29
C PHE A 101 -2.85 6.61 -5.65
N ALA A 102 -2.94 7.76 -4.99
CA ALA A 102 -3.81 8.86 -5.41
C ALA A 102 -3.42 9.37 -6.80
N PRO A 103 -4.34 9.94 -7.60
CA PRO A 103 -4.02 10.52 -8.91
C PRO A 103 -3.01 11.66 -8.86
N ASP A 104 -3.00 12.43 -7.77
CA ASP A 104 -2.03 13.50 -7.52
C ASP A 104 -0.73 12.98 -6.88
N GLY A 105 -0.70 11.69 -6.51
CA GLY A 105 0.39 11.02 -5.81
C GLY A 105 0.65 11.52 -4.39
N SER A 106 -0.23 12.35 -3.81
CA SER A 106 -0.01 12.94 -2.48
C SER A 106 -0.14 11.91 -1.35
N TRP A 107 -0.97 10.89 -1.56
CA TRP A 107 -1.16 9.76 -0.65
C TRP A 107 -1.24 8.44 -1.42
N PHE A 108 -1.19 7.34 -0.67
CA PHE A 108 -1.48 6.00 -1.18
C PHE A 108 -2.23 5.17 -0.15
N ILE A 109 -2.96 4.18 -0.64
CA ILE A 109 -3.68 3.17 0.14
C ILE A 109 -2.90 1.87 0.08
N ALA A 110 -2.78 1.19 1.21
CA ALA A 110 -2.35 -0.20 1.30
C ALA A 110 -3.41 -1.01 2.05
N ALA A 111 -3.74 -2.19 1.53
CA ALA A 111 -4.69 -3.10 2.15
C ALA A 111 -4.20 -4.53 2.09
N GLY A 112 -4.65 -5.34 3.03
CA GLY A 112 -4.23 -6.74 3.16
C GLY A 112 -4.61 -7.28 4.52
N GLY A 113 -3.92 -8.32 4.99
CA GLY A 113 -4.23 -8.94 6.27
C GLY A 113 -3.71 -10.36 6.49
N ASP A 114 -4.22 -10.95 7.56
CA ASP A 114 -4.11 -12.37 7.89
C ASP A 114 -5.53 -12.98 8.02
N HIS A 115 -5.93 -13.44 9.21
CA HIS A 115 -7.30 -13.83 9.52
C HIS A 115 -8.26 -12.62 9.50
N ASN A 116 -7.76 -11.42 9.84
CA ASN A 116 -8.47 -10.16 9.66
C ASN A 116 -7.68 -9.27 8.70
N GLY A 117 -8.34 -8.26 8.13
CA GLY A 117 -7.67 -7.33 7.24
C GLY A 117 -7.56 -5.92 7.80
N PHE A 118 -6.93 -5.08 6.99
CA PHE A 118 -6.77 -3.67 7.24
C PHE A 118 -6.82 -2.88 5.93
N ILE A 119 -7.09 -1.60 6.09
CA ILE A 119 -6.81 -0.58 5.09
C ILE A 119 -6.05 0.55 5.78
N SER A 120 -4.95 0.97 5.18
CA SER A 120 -4.08 2.03 5.67
C SER A 120 -3.93 3.08 4.58
N VAL A 121 -4.00 4.35 4.95
CA VAL A 121 -3.76 5.51 4.08
C VAL A 121 -2.53 6.23 4.61
N TYR A 122 -1.56 6.47 3.72
CA TYR A 122 -0.30 7.11 4.04
C TYR A 122 -0.07 8.34 3.18
N GLU A 123 0.60 9.34 3.73
CA GLU A 123 1.16 10.46 2.97
C GLU A 123 2.42 10.00 2.24
N THR A 124 2.46 10.13 0.92
CA THR A 124 3.54 9.57 0.07
C THR A 124 4.90 10.17 0.39
N LYS A 125 4.96 11.50 0.56
CA LYS A 125 6.23 12.22 0.76
C LYS A 125 6.86 11.93 2.10
N SER A 126 6.07 11.88 3.17
CA SER A 126 6.57 11.72 4.54
C SER A 126 6.57 10.27 5.02
N GLY A 127 5.80 9.38 4.36
CA GLY A 127 5.55 8.03 4.85
C GLY A 127 4.62 7.98 6.06
N LYS A 128 4.04 9.11 6.47
CA LYS A 128 3.21 9.20 7.67
C LYS A 128 1.86 8.53 7.45
N LEU A 129 1.45 7.70 8.41
CA LEU A 129 0.10 7.14 8.46
C LEU A 129 -0.92 8.25 8.70
N ILE A 130 -1.81 8.48 7.73
CA ILE A 130 -2.92 9.44 7.80
C ILE A 130 -4.10 8.79 8.52
N LYS A 131 -4.45 7.57 8.10
CA LYS A 131 -5.64 6.87 8.57
C LYS A 131 -5.43 5.37 8.47
N GLN A 132 -6.03 4.64 9.40
CA GLN A 132 -6.01 3.19 9.38
C GLN A 132 -7.27 2.63 9.98
N GLU A 133 -7.86 1.65 9.31
CA GLU A 133 -9.08 0.98 9.74
C GLU A 133 -8.96 -0.53 9.63
N LYS A 134 -9.68 -1.22 10.52
CA LYS A 134 -9.78 -2.68 10.50
C LYS A 134 -10.80 -3.10 9.43
N ALA A 135 -10.42 -4.03 8.58
CA ALA A 135 -11.35 -4.71 7.70
C ALA A 135 -11.94 -5.94 8.39
N PRO A 136 -13.24 -6.24 8.18
CA PRO A 136 -13.90 -7.39 8.79
C PRO A 136 -13.48 -8.74 8.16
N MET A 137 -12.49 -8.75 7.27
CA MET A 137 -11.98 -9.90 6.54
C MET A 137 -10.57 -9.61 5.99
N HIS A 138 -9.83 -10.65 5.62
CA HIS A 138 -8.65 -10.52 4.76
C HIS A 138 -9.03 -9.85 3.45
N VAL A 139 -8.38 -8.73 3.12
CA VAL A 139 -8.66 -7.98 1.88
C VAL A 139 -7.81 -8.58 0.77
N HIS A 140 -8.47 -9.17 -0.24
CA HIS A 140 -7.82 -9.70 -1.43
C HIS A 140 -7.62 -8.63 -2.50
N GLN A 141 -8.61 -7.75 -2.64
CA GLN A 141 -8.58 -6.68 -3.63
C GLN A 141 -9.44 -5.51 -3.18
N PHE A 142 -9.07 -4.31 -3.61
CA PHE A 142 -9.88 -3.10 -3.52
C PHE A 142 -9.82 -2.29 -4.81
N VAL A 143 -10.84 -1.45 -4.98
CA VAL A 143 -10.89 -0.43 -6.03
C VAL A 143 -11.32 0.89 -5.42
N VAL A 144 -10.79 1.98 -5.96
CA VAL A 144 -11.20 3.34 -5.60
C VAL A 144 -12.08 3.86 -6.72
N ASN A 145 -13.19 4.54 -6.38
CA ASN A 145 -14.02 5.17 -7.39
C ASN A 145 -13.31 6.34 -8.08
N GLU A 146 -13.85 6.77 -9.23
CA GLU A 146 -13.30 7.88 -10.02
C GLU A 146 -13.21 9.22 -9.26
N PRO A 147 -14.15 9.59 -8.37
CA PRO A 147 -13.99 10.74 -7.48
C PRO A 147 -12.87 10.61 -6.43
N HIS A 148 -12.29 9.43 -6.24
CA HIS A 148 -11.31 9.12 -5.19
C HIS A 148 -11.78 9.39 -3.76
N ASP A 149 -13.09 9.27 -3.51
CA ASP A 149 -13.70 9.49 -2.19
C ASP A 149 -14.24 8.20 -1.57
N THR A 150 -14.25 7.08 -2.30
CA THR A 150 -14.81 5.81 -1.83
C THR A 150 -13.94 4.65 -2.25
N VAL A 151 -13.67 3.75 -1.30
CA VAL A 151 -12.96 2.48 -1.53
C VAL A 151 -13.93 1.32 -1.38
N TYR A 152 -13.95 0.42 -2.36
CA TYR A 152 -14.66 -0.86 -2.29
C TYR A 152 -13.62 -1.97 -2.17
N ALA A 153 -13.70 -2.78 -1.13
CA ALA A 153 -12.80 -3.91 -0.95
C ALA A 153 -13.56 -5.22 -0.81
N VAL A 154 -12.95 -6.27 -1.33
CA VAL A 154 -13.46 -7.63 -1.31
C VAL A 154 -12.48 -8.55 -0.59
N GLY A 155 -13.05 -9.48 0.14
CA GLY A 155 -12.34 -10.49 0.88
C GLY A 155 -13.22 -11.71 1.11
N HIS A 156 -12.77 -12.67 1.91
CA HIS A 156 -13.51 -13.92 2.17
C HIS A 156 -15.02 -13.72 2.37
N GLN A 157 -15.80 -14.03 1.33
CA GLN A 157 -17.27 -13.97 1.28
C GLN A 157 -17.87 -12.61 1.71
N ARG A 158 -17.08 -11.53 1.66
CA ARG A 158 -17.48 -10.21 2.19
C ARG A 158 -17.02 -9.10 1.26
N LEU A 159 -17.81 -8.03 1.27
CA LEU A 159 -17.47 -6.74 0.68
C LEU A 159 -17.59 -5.66 1.77
N VAL A 160 -16.68 -4.70 1.75
CA VAL A 160 -16.69 -3.55 2.65
C VAL A 160 -16.41 -2.28 1.86
N THR A 161 -16.98 -1.17 2.32
CA THR A 161 -16.82 0.15 1.71
C THR A 161 -16.32 1.15 2.73
N TRP A 162 -15.36 1.98 2.35
CA TRP A 162 -14.87 3.10 3.15
C TRP A 162 -15.02 4.41 2.41
N GLU A 163 -15.43 5.45 3.14
CA GLU A 163 -15.38 6.83 2.64
C GLU A 163 -14.02 7.47 2.99
N LEU A 164 -13.33 7.99 1.99
CA LEU A 164 -12.11 8.78 2.09
C LEU A 164 -12.45 10.28 2.22
N LYS A 165 -13.46 10.64 3.03
CA LYS A 165 -13.80 12.06 3.22
C LYS A 165 -12.78 12.74 4.13
N ALA A 166 -12.21 13.85 3.66
CA ALA A 166 -11.65 14.86 4.55
C ALA A 166 -12.77 15.35 5.50
N PRO A 167 -12.50 15.56 6.80
CA PRO A 167 -13.51 16.05 7.72
C PRO A 167 -14.10 17.36 7.18
N ALA A 168 -15.44 17.47 7.17
CA ALA A 168 -16.11 18.70 6.78
C ALA A 168 -15.51 19.89 7.53
N PRO A 169 -15.28 21.05 6.86
CA PRO A 169 -14.73 22.22 7.53
C PRO A 169 -15.63 22.55 8.73
N LYS A 170 -15.04 22.65 9.93
CA LYS A 170 -15.77 23.08 11.13
C LYS A 170 -16.48 24.40 10.80
N PRO A 171 -17.79 24.56 11.13
CA PRO A 171 -18.47 25.83 10.95
C PRO A 171 -17.66 26.92 11.64
N ALA A 172 -17.40 28.03 10.94
CA ALA A 172 -16.73 29.17 11.53
C ALA A 172 -17.50 29.59 12.79
N ALA A 173 -16.80 29.69 13.93
CA ALA A 173 -17.41 30.14 15.17
C ALA A 173 -18.10 31.48 14.91
N LYS A 174 -19.41 31.55 15.16
CA LYS A 174 -20.15 32.81 15.15
C LYS A 174 -19.43 33.72 16.15
N LYS A 175 -18.88 34.83 15.68
CA LYS A 175 -18.46 35.92 16.55
C LYS A 175 -19.74 36.44 17.20
N ASP A 176 -19.98 36.02 18.43
CA ASP A 176 -21.04 36.59 19.25
C ASP A 176 -20.82 38.10 19.31
N GLY A 177 -21.81 38.83 18.82
CA GLY A 177 -21.79 40.27 18.76
C GLY A 177 -21.52 40.84 20.15
N ALA A 178 -20.54 41.74 20.21
CA ALA A 178 -20.28 42.57 21.37
C ALA A 178 -21.60 43.21 21.85
N LYS A 179 -22.03 42.84 23.06
CA LYS A 179 -23.08 43.58 23.77
C LYS A 179 -22.53 44.98 24.08
N LYS A 180 -23.28 45.97 23.62
CA LYS A 180 -23.15 47.39 23.90
C LYS A 180 -23.71 47.70 25.29
#